data_AF-A0A7C4ZTC4-F1
#
_entry.id   AF-A0A7C4ZTC4-F1
#
_cell.length_a   1.000
_cell.length_b   1.000
_cell.length_c   1.000
_cell.angle_alpha   90.00
_cell.angle_beta   90.00
_cell.angle_gamma   90.00
#
_symmetry.space_group_name_H-M   'P 1'
#
loop_
_entity.id
_entity.type
_entity.pdbx_description
1 polymer ?
#
loop_
_entity_poly.entity_id
_entity_poly.type
_entity_poly.pdbx_seq_one_letter_code
_entity_poly.pdbx_strand_id
1 'polypeptide(L)'
;MSAMEICRHFAETVKYTTEVGLFKRSLLQDFTEMSRSLHGLLCSAFVEAGWRSNLIPIVEPRIELMEPLNPSDYSEHLYGKRKRRQIRFDVGFWQNDRYVSFAEVNTIDVALGYSSSQNKDFITKRDVYYHFAKQSRTKYGFIVCLTLPQEVKKRPPYRDQKSIKNYFEEVGPQWIDLVNELKKYLDAHVVIIEEEGIHINGEFLEISFP
;
A
#
# COMPACT_ATOMS: atom_id res chain seq x y z
N MET A 1 -8.86 -17.08 6.86
CA MET A 1 -7.55 -16.56 7.31
C MET A 1 -7.61 -15.04 7.40
N SER A 2 -6.94 -14.41 8.37
CA SER A 2 -7.01 -12.94 8.55
C SER A 2 -5.93 -12.21 7.75
N ALA A 3 -6.19 -10.95 7.37
CA ALA A 3 -5.18 -10.13 6.71
C ALA A 3 -3.94 -9.90 7.60
N MET A 4 -4.12 -9.95 8.94
CA MET A 4 -3.02 -9.86 9.90
C MET A 4 -1.99 -10.99 9.75
N GLU A 5 -2.42 -12.22 9.45
CA GLU A 5 -1.50 -13.35 9.27
C GLU A 5 -0.61 -13.14 8.04
N ILE A 6 -1.17 -12.61 6.95
CA ILE A 6 -0.43 -12.21 5.75
C ILE A 6 0.59 -11.12 6.09
N CYS A 7 0.24 -10.11 6.89
CA CYS A 7 1.18 -9.06 7.31
C CYS A 7 2.37 -9.62 8.09
N ARG A 8 2.17 -10.64 8.94
CA ARG A 8 3.26 -11.28 9.71
C ARG A 8 4.19 -12.06 8.79
N HIS A 9 3.65 -12.93 7.94
CA HIS A 9 4.47 -13.65 6.96
C HIS A 9 5.18 -12.70 5.99
N PHE A 10 4.56 -11.58 5.64
CA PHE A 10 5.19 -10.53 4.85
C PHE A 10 6.42 -9.94 5.56
N ALA A 11 6.30 -9.56 6.83
CA ALA A 11 7.42 -9.01 7.59
C ALA A 11 8.57 -10.03 7.74
N GLU A 12 8.26 -11.30 7.95
CA GLU A 12 9.24 -12.39 7.96
C GLU A 12 9.94 -12.54 6.60
N THR A 13 9.20 -12.45 5.50
CA THR A 13 9.78 -12.50 4.16
C THR A 13 10.67 -11.29 3.89
N VAL A 14 10.25 -10.08 4.28
CA VAL A 14 11.11 -8.88 4.14
C VAL A 14 12.39 -9.08 4.95
N LYS A 15 12.29 -9.51 6.22
CA LYS A 15 13.46 -9.82 7.06
C LYS A 15 14.41 -10.80 6.36
N TYR A 16 13.89 -11.91 5.85
CA TYR A 16 14.71 -12.88 5.11
C TYR A 16 15.39 -12.26 3.88
N THR A 17 14.65 -11.47 3.07
CA THR A 17 15.21 -10.80 1.88
C THR A 17 16.28 -9.77 2.24
N THR A 18 16.18 -9.15 3.42
CA THR A 18 17.20 -8.28 3.99
C THR A 18 18.46 -9.08 4.36
N GLU A 19 18.30 -10.20 5.06
CA GLU A 19 19.41 -11.08 5.48
C GLU A 19 20.21 -11.63 4.30
N VAL A 20 19.55 -11.94 3.17
CA VAL A 20 20.23 -12.40 1.95
C VAL A 20 20.71 -11.25 1.05
N GLY A 21 20.57 -9.99 1.49
CA GLY A 21 21.12 -8.81 0.83
C GLY A 21 20.34 -8.29 -0.37
N LEU A 22 19.08 -8.71 -0.56
CA LEU A 22 18.19 -8.21 -1.61
C LEU A 22 17.52 -6.89 -1.22
N PHE A 23 17.19 -6.75 0.06
CA PHE A 23 16.59 -5.54 0.60
C PHE A 23 17.64 -4.76 1.42
N LYS A 24 18.03 -3.58 0.94
CA LYS A 24 19.09 -2.76 1.54
C LYS A 24 18.54 -1.42 2.00
N ARG A 25 19.21 -0.79 2.97
CA ARG A 25 18.84 0.55 3.44
C ARG A 25 18.85 1.58 2.30
N SER A 26 19.77 1.47 1.34
CA SER A 26 19.82 2.37 0.18
C SER A 26 18.55 2.35 -0.66
N LEU A 27 17.90 1.18 -0.79
CA LEU A 27 16.62 1.05 -1.50
C LEU A 27 15.52 1.85 -0.82
N LEU A 28 15.61 2.11 0.49
CA LEU A 28 14.66 2.96 1.22
C LEU A 28 15.05 4.44 1.23
N GLN A 29 16.26 4.81 0.85
CA GLN A 29 16.73 6.21 0.95
C GLN A 29 16.93 6.90 -0.40
N ASP A 30 17.11 6.14 -1.49
CA ASP A 30 17.28 6.66 -2.85
C ASP A 30 16.08 6.32 -3.74
N PHE A 31 15.30 7.35 -4.09
CA PHE A 31 14.13 7.22 -4.98
C PHE A 31 14.45 6.59 -6.34
N THR A 32 15.65 6.78 -6.87
CA THR A 32 16.07 6.19 -8.16
C THR A 32 16.21 4.68 -8.05
N GLU A 33 16.68 4.18 -6.91
CA GLU A 33 16.78 2.75 -6.66
C GLU A 33 15.41 2.15 -6.35
N MET A 34 14.61 2.85 -5.52
CA MET A 34 13.23 2.49 -5.22
C MET A 34 12.42 2.25 -6.48
N SER A 35 12.37 3.26 -7.35
CA SER A 35 11.51 3.28 -8.54
C SER A 35 11.85 2.17 -9.55
N ARG A 36 13.03 1.55 -9.44
CA ARG A 36 13.44 0.45 -10.31
C ARG A 36 13.04 -0.92 -9.80
N SER A 37 12.98 -1.12 -8.48
CA SER A 37 12.97 -2.48 -7.92
C SER A 37 12.13 -2.67 -6.66
N LEU A 38 11.96 -1.64 -5.83
CA LEU A 38 11.38 -1.80 -4.50
C LEU A 38 9.91 -2.24 -4.54
N HIS A 39 9.10 -1.63 -5.40
CA HIS A 39 7.68 -2.02 -5.54
C HIS A 39 7.53 -3.50 -5.93
N GLY A 40 8.33 -3.97 -6.90
CA GLY A 40 8.31 -5.38 -7.33
C GLY A 40 8.84 -6.35 -6.28
N LEU A 41 9.87 -5.97 -5.52
CA LEU A 41 10.39 -6.77 -4.39
C LEU A 41 9.32 -6.92 -3.29
N LEU A 42 8.64 -5.83 -2.95
CA LEU A 42 7.56 -5.84 -1.96
C LEU A 42 6.35 -6.66 -2.43
N CYS A 43 5.97 -6.54 -3.71
CA CYS A 43 4.94 -7.41 -4.30
C CYS A 43 5.35 -8.88 -4.23
N SER A 44 6.62 -9.20 -4.50
CA SER A 44 7.15 -10.56 -4.40
C SER A 44 7.12 -11.08 -2.96
N ALA A 45 7.43 -10.22 -1.98
CA ALA A 45 7.31 -10.55 -0.57
C ALA A 45 5.86 -10.86 -0.16
N PHE A 46 4.87 -10.13 -0.69
CA PHE A 46 3.47 -10.44 -0.49
C PHE A 46 3.04 -11.75 -1.17
N VAL A 47 3.56 -12.06 -2.35
CA VAL A 47 3.30 -13.36 -3.02
C VAL A 47 3.78 -14.51 -2.14
N GLU A 48 5.01 -14.44 -1.64
CA GLU A 48 5.55 -15.44 -0.70
C GLU A 48 4.73 -15.52 0.59
N ALA A 49 4.34 -14.38 1.17
CA ALA A 49 3.48 -14.33 2.34
C ALA A 49 2.12 -15.01 2.10
N GLY A 50 1.56 -14.85 0.90
CA GLY A 50 0.33 -15.52 0.47
C GLY A 50 0.48 -17.04 0.47
N TRP A 51 1.57 -17.56 -0.10
CA TRP A 51 1.85 -19.00 -0.11
C TRP A 51 2.02 -19.57 1.30
N ARG A 52 2.79 -18.90 2.17
CA ARG A 52 2.95 -19.30 3.58
C ARG A 52 1.65 -19.29 4.37
N SER A 53 0.72 -18.44 3.93
CA SER A 53 -0.63 -18.35 4.47
C SER A 53 -1.59 -19.40 3.87
N ASN A 54 -1.13 -20.38 3.09
CA ASN A 54 -2.01 -21.33 2.39
C ASN A 54 -3.09 -20.64 1.53
N LEU A 55 -2.74 -19.51 0.93
CA LEU A 55 -3.57 -18.76 -0.03
C LEU A 55 -2.93 -18.85 -1.42
N ILE A 56 -3.73 -18.66 -2.46
CA ILE A 56 -3.21 -18.51 -3.82
C ILE A 56 -3.02 -17.00 -4.07
N PRO A 57 -1.77 -16.49 -4.09
CA PRO A 57 -1.52 -15.10 -4.44
C PRO A 57 -1.72 -14.89 -5.95
N ILE A 58 -2.48 -13.87 -6.31
CA ILE A 58 -2.71 -13.42 -7.68
C ILE A 58 -2.11 -12.03 -7.80
N VAL A 59 -1.20 -11.84 -8.74
CA VAL A 59 -0.59 -10.52 -9.01
C VAL A 59 -1.51 -9.73 -9.93
N GLU A 60 -1.63 -8.43 -9.66
CA GLU A 60 -2.46 -7.50 -10.43
C GLU A 60 -3.94 -7.91 -10.62
N PRO A 61 -4.64 -8.43 -9.59
CA PRO A 61 -6.04 -8.83 -9.74
C PRO A 61 -6.91 -7.61 -10.04
N ARG A 62 -7.93 -7.81 -10.88
CA ARG A 62 -8.95 -6.80 -11.16
C ARG A 62 -10.26 -7.19 -10.51
N ILE A 63 -10.81 -6.29 -9.71
CA ILE A 63 -12.06 -6.50 -8.98
C ILE A 63 -13.12 -5.58 -9.53
N GLU A 64 -14.26 -6.17 -9.89
CA GLU A 64 -15.44 -5.43 -10.31
C GLU A 64 -16.10 -4.72 -9.12
N LEU A 65 -16.44 -3.46 -9.33
CA LEU A 65 -17.18 -2.64 -8.36
C LEU A 65 -18.68 -2.79 -8.58
N MET A 66 -19.47 -2.75 -7.49
CA MET A 66 -20.92 -2.67 -7.62
C MET A 66 -21.35 -1.42 -8.38
N GLU A 67 -20.76 -0.28 -8.00
CA GLU A 67 -20.93 0.98 -8.70
C GLU A 67 -19.59 1.47 -9.26
N PRO A 68 -19.54 1.95 -10.52
CA PRO A 68 -18.30 2.46 -11.09
C PRO A 68 -17.75 3.63 -10.28
N LEU A 69 -16.43 3.67 -10.08
CA LEU A 69 -15.76 4.86 -9.57
C LEU A 69 -15.86 5.95 -10.62
N ASN A 70 -16.62 6.99 -10.32
CA ASN A 70 -16.78 8.17 -11.17
C ASN A 70 -15.86 9.30 -10.68
N PRO A 71 -14.80 9.66 -11.43
CA PRO A 71 -13.85 10.68 -10.99
C PRO A 71 -14.49 12.04 -10.65
N SER A 72 -15.57 12.41 -11.35
CA SER A 72 -16.27 13.68 -11.15
C SER A 72 -16.95 13.81 -9.79
N ASP A 73 -17.16 12.71 -9.07
CA ASP A 73 -17.76 12.73 -7.73
C ASP A 73 -16.74 13.19 -6.66
N TYR A 74 -15.45 13.26 -7.00
CA TYR A 74 -14.36 13.55 -6.05
C TYR A 74 -13.76 14.95 -6.22
N SER A 75 -13.87 15.56 -7.40
CA SER A 75 -13.34 16.89 -7.68
C SER A 75 -13.84 17.43 -9.03
N GLU A 76 -14.09 18.73 -9.10
CA GLU A 76 -14.46 19.44 -10.33
C GLU A 76 -13.34 19.36 -11.38
N HIS A 77 -12.07 19.32 -10.95
CA HIS A 77 -10.91 19.14 -11.84
C HIS A 77 -10.88 17.78 -12.54
N LEU A 78 -11.73 16.84 -12.11
CA LEU A 78 -11.85 15.49 -12.69
C LEU A 78 -13.10 15.35 -13.57
N TYR A 79 -13.81 16.45 -13.86
CA TYR A 79 -14.97 16.41 -14.73
C TYR A 79 -14.62 15.86 -16.13
N GLY A 80 -15.48 14.97 -16.65
CA GLY A 80 -15.30 14.33 -17.96
C GLY A 80 -14.29 13.17 -17.99
N LYS A 81 -13.60 12.85 -16.89
CA LYS A 81 -12.70 11.69 -16.84
C LYS A 81 -13.48 10.38 -16.81
N ARG A 82 -12.90 9.33 -17.43
CA ARG A 82 -13.55 8.03 -17.62
C ARG A 82 -13.86 7.34 -16.29
N LYS A 83 -15.11 6.88 -16.15
CA LYS A 83 -15.56 6.01 -15.04
C LYS A 83 -14.82 4.67 -15.06
N ARG A 84 -14.47 4.16 -13.88
CA ARG A 84 -13.78 2.88 -13.72
C ARG A 84 -14.74 1.86 -13.12
N ARG A 85 -15.02 0.77 -13.85
CA ARG A 85 -15.86 -0.34 -13.35
C ARG A 85 -15.07 -1.37 -12.54
N GLN A 86 -13.75 -1.34 -12.66
CA GLN A 86 -12.84 -2.26 -12.00
C GLN A 86 -11.71 -1.48 -11.33
N ILE A 87 -11.22 -2.01 -10.22
CA ILE A 87 -9.99 -1.57 -9.55
C ILE A 87 -8.96 -2.69 -9.68
N ARG A 88 -7.73 -2.33 -9.97
CA ARG A 88 -6.57 -3.24 -9.94
C ARG A 88 -5.85 -3.02 -8.63
N PHE A 89 -5.56 -4.11 -7.93
CA PHE A 89 -4.67 -4.12 -6.76
C PHE A 89 -3.31 -4.71 -7.14
N ASP A 90 -2.28 -4.57 -6.31
CA ASP A 90 -0.97 -5.13 -6.61
C ASP A 90 -0.94 -6.65 -6.39
N VAL A 91 -1.51 -7.11 -5.27
CA VAL A 91 -1.64 -8.54 -4.95
C VAL A 91 -3.01 -8.81 -4.36
N GLY A 92 -3.66 -9.90 -4.78
CA GLY A 92 -4.87 -10.44 -4.17
C GLY A 92 -4.65 -11.86 -3.70
N PHE A 93 -5.38 -12.26 -2.67
CA PHE A 93 -5.25 -13.58 -2.07
C PHE A 93 -6.54 -14.36 -2.26
N TRP A 94 -6.45 -15.50 -2.92
CA TRP A 94 -7.59 -16.34 -3.30
C TRP A 94 -7.65 -17.62 -2.46
N GLN A 95 -8.85 -17.98 -2.02
CA GLN A 95 -9.12 -19.21 -1.28
C GLN A 95 -10.59 -19.59 -1.43
N ASN A 96 -10.86 -20.88 -1.68
CA ASN A 96 -12.22 -21.43 -1.81
C ASN A 96 -13.10 -20.63 -2.79
N ASP A 97 -12.61 -20.48 -4.02
CA ASP A 97 -13.31 -19.84 -5.14
C ASP A 97 -13.69 -18.36 -4.95
N ARG A 98 -12.95 -17.64 -4.09
CA ARG A 98 -13.10 -16.19 -3.93
C ARG A 98 -11.82 -15.52 -3.45
N TYR A 99 -11.74 -14.21 -3.66
CA TYR A 99 -10.76 -13.37 -2.98
C TYR A 99 -11.11 -13.22 -1.50
N VAL A 100 -10.11 -13.29 -0.63
CA VAL A 100 -10.25 -13.09 0.82
C VAL A 100 -9.56 -11.82 1.30
N SER A 101 -8.51 -11.38 0.61
CA SER A 101 -7.75 -10.17 0.97
C SER A 101 -7.07 -9.56 -0.26
N PHE A 102 -6.68 -8.30 -0.17
CA PHE A 102 -5.85 -7.59 -1.15
C PHE A 102 -4.72 -6.81 -0.45
N ALA A 103 -3.61 -6.62 -1.14
CA ALA A 103 -2.50 -5.77 -0.73
C ALA A 103 -2.16 -4.74 -1.81
N GLU A 104 -1.84 -3.54 -1.36
CA GLU A 104 -1.41 -2.41 -2.18
C GLU A 104 -0.06 -1.90 -1.66
N VAL A 105 0.93 -1.88 -2.53
CA VAL A 105 2.28 -1.42 -2.24
C VAL A 105 2.42 0.02 -2.72
N ASN A 106 2.66 0.92 -1.79
CA ASN A 106 2.77 2.35 -2.03
C ASN A 106 4.19 2.79 -1.66
N THR A 107 5.02 3.01 -2.68
CA THR A 107 6.35 3.59 -2.48
C THR A 107 6.26 5.09 -2.24
N ILE A 108 7.40 5.72 -1.94
CA ILE A 108 7.47 7.13 -1.53
C ILE A 108 6.84 8.12 -2.54
N ASP A 109 6.79 7.79 -3.83
CA ASP A 109 6.10 8.59 -4.86
C ASP A 109 4.61 8.76 -4.56
N VAL A 110 4.00 7.80 -3.86
CA VAL A 110 2.60 7.81 -3.45
C VAL A 110 2.44 8.23 -1.99
N ALA A 111 3.48 8.77 -1.34
CA ALA A 111 3.45 9.14 0.08
C ALA A 111 2.24 10.01 0.44
N LEU A 112 1.90 11.00 -0.40
CA LEU A 112 0.76 11.89 -0.18
C LEU A 112 -0.60 11.31 -0.65
N GLY A 113 -0.64 10.02 -1.00
CA GLY A 113 -1.82 9.33 -1.51
C GLY A 113 -2.99 9.23 -0.52
N TYR A 114 -2.75 9.49 0.77
CA TYR A 114 -3.77 9.53 1.84
C TYR A 114 -4.71 10.74 1.77
N SER A 115 -4.31 11.79 1.03
CA SER A 115 -5.09 13.03 0.89
C SER A 115 -6.20 12.88 -0.17
N SER A 116 -7.26 13.69 -0.06
CA SER A 116 -8.38 13.65 -1.01
C SER A 116 -8.00 14.26 -2.38
N SER A 117 -8.79 13.93 -3.40
CA SER A 117 -8.67 14.52 -4.73
C SER A 117 -9.27 15.93 -4.87
N GLN A 118 -9.82 16.52 -3.79
CA GLN A 118 -10.64 17.74 -3.85
C GLN A 118 -9.95 18.95 -4.51
N ASN A 119 -8.62 18.96 -4.61
CA ASN A 119 -7.83 19.98 -5.32
C ASN A 119 -6.74 19.36 -6.22
N LYS A 120 -6.97 18.15 -6.72
CA LYS A 120 -6.02 17.42 -7.57
C LYS A 120 -6.63 17.11 -8.92
N ASP A 121 -5.78 17.06 -9.93
CA ASP A 121 -6.14 16.63 -11.28
C ASP A 121 -6.05 15.11 -11.44
N PHE A 122 -5.97 14.33 -10.36
CA PHE A 122 -6.07 12.87 -10.41
C PHE A 122 -6.84 12.32 -9.20
N ILE A 123 -7.35 11.09 -9.35
CA ILE A 123 -7.97 10.33 -8.24
C ILE A 123 -6.86 9.79 -7.35
N THR A 124 -6.89 10.11 -6.06
CA THR A 124 -5.88 9.64 -5.09
C THR A 124 -6.15 8.21 -4.64
N LYS A 125 -5.13 7.59 -4.01
CA LYS A 125 -5.29 6.27 -3.39
C LYS A 125 -6.37 6.28 -2.30
N ARG A 126 -6.45 7.34 -1.49
CA ARG A 126 -7.53 7.57 -0.52
C ARG A 126 -8.90 7.31 -1.16
N ASP A 127 -9.18 8.01 -2.25
CA ASP A 127 -10.50 7.98 -2.90
C ASP A 127 -10.76 6.64 -3.57
N VAL A 128 -9.75 6.01 -4.18
CA VAL A 128 -9.84 4.64 -4.70
C VAL A 128 -10.18 3.64 -3.58
N TYR A 129 -9.47 3.71 -2.46
CA TYR A 129 -9.65 2.78 -1.34
C TYR A 129 -11.00 2.96 -0.66
N TYR A 130 -11.45 4.20 -0.47
CA TYR A 130 -12.78 4.48 0.06
C TYR A 130 -13.89 3.99 -0.87
N HIS A 131 -13.75 4.24 -2.18
CA HIS A 131 -14.71 3.75 -3.16
C HIS A 131 -14.78 2.23 -3.12
N PHE A 132 -13.63 1.55 -3.14
CA PHE A 132 -13.55 0.09 -3.00
C PHE A 132 -14.23 -0.40 -1.73
N ALA A 133 -13.89 0.20 -0.59
CA ALA A 133 -14.42 -0.18 0.71
C ALA A 133 -15.95 -0.11 0.75
N LYS A 134 -16.54 0.97 0.22
CA LYS A 134 -18.00 1.17 0.17
C LYS A 134 -18.72 0.30 -0.87
N GLN A 135 -18.05 0.00 -1.98
CA GLN A 135 -18.65 -0.65 -3.16
C GLN A 135 -18.24 -2.12 -3.31
N SER A 136 -17.55 -2.66 -2.30
CA SER A 136 -17.23 -4.08 -2.22
C SER A 136 -18.47 -4.88 -1.84
N ARG A 137 -18.72 -5.99 -2.54
CA ARG A 137 -19.87 -6.89 -2.27
C ARG A 137 -19.75 -7.61 -0.92
N THR A 138 -18.53 -7.74 -0.42
CA THR A 138 -18.20 -8.48 0.80
C THR A 138 -17.09 -7.76 1.53
N LYS A 139 -17.02 -7.96 2.85
CA LYS A 139 -15.91 -7.45 3.67
C LYS A 139 -14.64 -8.26 3.38
N TYR A 140 -13.69 -7.65 2.67
CA TYR A 140 -12.38 -8.23 2.40
C TYR A 140 -11.34 -7.82 3.44
N GLY A 141 -10.29 -8.63 3.58
CA GLY A 141 -9.00 -8.17 4.08
C GLY A 141 -8.41 -7.11 3.15
N PHE A 142 -7.76 -6.09 3.71
CA PHE A 142 -7.13 -5.04 2.92
C PHE A 142 -5.86 -4.53 3.57
N ILE A 143 -4.72 -4.67 2.90
CA ILE A 143 -3.40 -4.33 3.42
C ILE A 143 -2.84 -3.16 2.63
N VAL A 144 -2.58 -2.05 3.32
CA VAL A 144 -1.87 -0.90 2.75
C VAL A 144 -0.41 -0.98 3.21
N CYS A 145 0.49 -1.30 2.29
CA CYS A 145 1.92 -1.32 2.52
C CYS A 145 2.54 -0.01 2.05
N LEU A 146 3.40 0.59 2.87
CA LEU A 146 4.01 1.89 2.66
C LEU A 146 5.52 1.81 2.91
N THR A 147 6.30 2.51 2.10
CA THR A 147 7.73 2.74 2.38
C THR A 147 7.92 4.21 2.74
N LEU A 148 8.17 4.50 4.01
CA LEU A 148 8.25 5.86 4.54
C LEU A 148 9.61 6.03 5.24
N PRO A 149 10.66 6.38 4.50
CA PRO A 149 11.98 6.57 5.10
C PRO A 149 12.04 7.80 6.01
N GLN A 150 12.80 7.67 7.10
CA GLN A 150 13.16 8.76 7.99
C GLN A 150 14.19 9.69 7.33
N GLU A 151 15.10 9.13 6.53
CA GLU A 151 16.17 9.86 5.84
C GLU A 151 16.14 9.63 4.33
N VAL A 152 15.86 10.70 3.57
CA VAL A 152 15.88 10.62 2.10
C VAL A 152 17.14 11.25 1.53
N LYS A 153 18.02 10.40 0.99
CA LYS A 153 19.23 10.82 0.25
C LYS A 153 18.89 11.38 -1.11
N LYS A 154 17.96 10.74 -1.83
CA LYS A 154 17.48 11.21 -3.13
C LYS A 154 15.97 11.16 -3.22
N ARG A 155 15.37 12.34 -3.40
CA ARG A 155 13.93 12.56 -3.30
C ARG A 155 13.20 12.33 -4.62
N PRO A 156 11.89 12.02 -4.57
CA PRO A 156 11.02 12.14 -5.73
C PRO A 156 11.05 13.55 -6.33
N PRO A 157 10.88 13.70 -7.66
CA PRO A 157 10.94 14.99 -8.32
C PRO A 157 9.67 15.86 -8.10
N TYR A 158 8.71 15.40 -7.29
CA TYR A 158 7.42 16.06 -7.09
C TYR A 158 7.53 17.25 -6.12
N ARG A 159 6.93 18.38 -6.51
CA ARG A 159 7.08 19.66 -5.80
C ARG A 159 6.49 19.64 -4.39
N ASP A 160 5.37 18.97 -4.23
CA ASP A 160 4.61 18.80 -2.98
C ASP A 160 5.34 17.93 -1.94
N GLN A 161 6.33 17.15 -2.36
CA GLN A 161 7.12 16.29 -1.49
C GLN A 161 8.49 16.88 -1.11
N LYS A 162 8.87 18.04 -1.68
CA LYS A 162 10.19 18.67 -1.43
C LYS A 162 10.38 19.11 0.01
N SER A 163 9.30 19.47 0.72
CA SER A 163 9.35 19.96 2.10
C SER A 163 9.43 18.87 3.16
N ILE A 164 9.08 17.62 2.82
CA ILE A 164 8.94 16.51 3.79
C ILE A 164 10.33 16.05 4.23
N LYS A 165 10.77 16.32 5.44
CA LYS A 165 12.10 15.92 5.91
C LYS A 165 12.13 14.44 6.30
N ASN A 166 11.14 14.02 7.08
CA ASN A 166 10.99 12.66 7.59
C ASN A 166 9.61 12.14 7.16
N TYR A 167 9.57 11.17 6.23
CA TYR A 167 8.30 10.67 5.72
C TYR A 167 7.56 9.85 6.77
N PHE A 168 8.28 9.11 7.61
CA PHE A 168 7.65 8.34 8.67
C PHE A 168 6.87 9.24 9.64
N GLU A 169 7.53 10.26 10.17
CA GLU A 169 6.94 11.18 11.16
C GLU A 169 5.84 12.07 10.56
N GLU A 170 6.06 12.63 9.37
CA GLU A 170 5.14 13.61 8.78
C GLU A 170 3.95 12.96 8.06
N VAL A 171 4.14 11.77 7.48
CA VAL A 171 3.15 11.11 6.60
C VAL A 171 2.57 9.83 7.20
N GLY A 172 3.34 9.11 8.03
CA GLY A 172 2.91 7.85 8.66
C GLY A 172 1.58 7.97 9.43
N PRO A 173 1.42 8.95 10.34
CA PRO A 173 0.17 9.13 11.09
C PRO A 173 -1.07 9.28 10.19
N GLN A 174 -0.93 10.00 9.08
CA GLN A 174 -2.05 10.26 8.15
C GLN A 174 -2.53 8.98 7.44
N TRP A 175 -1.61 8.07 7.13
CA TRP A 175 -1.95 6.76 6.58
C TRP A 175 -2.59 5.83 7.61
N ILE A 176 -2.09 5.85 8.84
CA ILE A 176 -2.68 5.10 9.96
C ILE A 176 -4.13 5.55 10.17
N ASP A 177 -4.38 6.86 10.17
CA ASP A 177 -5.72 7.43 10.28
C ASP A 177 -6.63 6.98 9.13
N LEU A 178 -6.16 7.08 7.88
CA LEU A 178 -6.91 6.57 6.73
C LEU A 178 -7.27 5.09 6.87
N VAL A 179 -6.31 4.23 7.24
CA VAL A 179 -6.58 2.79 7.40
C VAL A 179 -7.55 2.54 8.55
N ASN A 180 -7.47 3.29 9.65
CA ASN A 180 -8.44 3.21 10.74
C ASN A 180 -9.85 3.62 10.30
N GLU A 181 -9.99 4.59 9.40
CA GLU A 181 -11.29 4.92 8.79
C GLU A 181 -11.82 3.77 7.92
N LEU A 182 -10.95 3.11 7.14
CA LEU A 182 -11.32 1.98 6.27
C LEU A 182 -11.77 0.74 7.05
N LYS A 183 -11.31 0.54 8.30
CA LYS A 183 -11.73 -0.58 9.18
C LYS A 183 -13.25 -0.65 9.42
N LYS A 184 -13.96 0.47 9.23
CA LYS A 184 -15.44 0.52 9.27
C LYS A 184 -16.09 -0.38 8.21
N TYR A 185 -15.40 -0.62 7.10
CA TYR A 185 -15.92 -1.32 5.93
C TYR A 185 -15.15 -2.60 5.60
N LEU A 186 -13.83 -2.62 5.86
CA LEU A 186 -12.90 -3.69 5.51
C LEU A 186 -12.18 -4.24 6.75
N ASP A 187 -11.57 -5.42 6.66
CA ASP A 187 -10.56 -5.89 7.63
C ASP A 187 -9.21 -5.27 7.23
N ALA A 188 -9.05 -3.98 7.54
CA ALA A 188 -7.98 -3.14 7.00
C ALA A 188 -6.75 -3.08 7.94
N HIS A 189 -5.56 -3.23 7.36
CA HIS A 189 -4.28 -3.20 8.03
C HIS A 189 -3.30 -2.28 7.31
N VAL A 190 -2.38 -1.69 8.08
CA VAL A 190 -1.28 -0.88 7.55
C VAL A 190 0.04 -1.55 7.89
N VAL A 191 0.93 -1.58 6.90
CA VAL A 191 2.33 -2.00 7.05
C VAL A 191 3.19 -0.83 6.60
N ILE A 192 4.02 -0.29 7.49
CA ILE A 192 4.95 0.81 7.18
C ILE A 192 6.36 0.28 7.32
N ILE A 193 7.16 0.42 6.27
CA ILE A 193 8.57 0.04 6.24
C ILE A 193 9.39 1.31 6.30
N GLU A 194 10.29 1.36 7.28
CA GLU A 194 11.30 2.40 7.46
C GLU A 194 12.67 1.74 7.67
N GLU A 195 13.73 2.53 7.83
CA GLU A 195 15.11 2.05 7.83
C GLU A 195 15.52 1.17 9.01
N GLU A 196 14.79 1.22 10.12
CA GLU A 196 15.08 0.43 11.33
C GLU A 196 14.13 -0.79 11.47
N GLY A 197 13.08 -0.87 10.65
CA GLY A 197 12.13 -1.97 10.74
C GLY A 197 10.80 -1.78 10.02
N ILE A 198 9.82 -2.55 10.50
CA ILE A 198 8.46 -2.61 9.97
C ILE A 198 7.47 -2.36 11.09
N HIS A 199 6.54 -1.45 10.85
CA HIS A 199 5.38 -1.24 11.71
C HIS A 199 4.15 -1.93 11.12
N ILE A 200 3.49 -2.80 11.89
CA ILE A 200 2.20 -3.40 11.53
C ILE A 200 1.14 -2.85 12.47
N ASN A 201 0.22 -2.04 11.97
CA ASN A 201 -0.81 -1.37 12.79
C ASN A 201 -0.24 -0.62 14.02
N GLY A 202 1.00 -0.12 13.93
CA GLY A 202 1.71 0.58 15.02
C GLY A 202 2.61 -0.32 15.87
N GLU A 203 2.48 -1.65 15.79
CA GLU A 203 3.43 -2.58 16.44
C GLU A 203 4.73 -2.63 15.65
N PHE A 204 5.87 -2.41 16.32
CA PHE A 204 7.18 -2.34 15.68
C PHE A 204 7.90 -3.70 15.67
N LEU A 205 8.45 -4.06 14.53
CA LEU A 205 9.31 -5.22 14.30
C LEU A 205 10.67 -4.71 13.79
N GLU A 206 11.70 -4.85 14.61
CA GLU A 206 13.06 -4.45 14.26
C GLU A 206 13.61 -5.32 13.12
N ILE A 207 14.15 -4.66 12.09
CA ILE A 207 14.85 -5.31 10.97
C ILE A 207 16.11 -4.51 10.69
N SER A 208 17.27 -5.15 10.85
CA SER A 208 18.54 -4.52 10.53
C SER A 208 18.78 -4.54 9.01
N PHE A 209 18.50 -3.42 8.33
CA PHE A 209 18.78 -3.27 6.91
C PHE A 209 20.27 -2.93 6.66
N PRO A 210 21.00 -3.77 5.91
CA PRO A 210 22.42 -3.54 5.61
C PRO A 210 22.64 -2.44 4.57
#